data_AF-A0A8J2SH16-F1
#
_entry.id   AF-A0A8J2SH16-F1
#
_cell.length_a   1.000
_cell.length_b   1.000
_cell.length_c   1.000
_cell.angle_alpha   90.00
_cell.angle_beta   90.00
_cell.angle_gamma   90.00
#
_symmetry.space_group_name_H-M   'P 1'
#
loop_
_entity.id
_entity.type
_entity.pdbx_description
1 polymer ?
#
loop_
_entity_poly.entity_id
_entity_poly.type
_entity_poly.pdbx_seq_one_letter_code
_entity_poly.pdbx_strand_id
1 'polypeptide(L)'
;MPVARRVLGESNDLTLKLQSIYAAALYRDPDATLDEVREAVTTLEDADQIARRVLGGAHPLTSQTEQHLRKSRAALAARETPPPT
;
A
#
# COMPACT_ATOMS: atom_id res chain seq x y z
N MET A 1 -16.60 -5.29 19.92
CA MET A 1 -17.19 -3.95 20.15
C MET A 1 -17.44 -3.27 18.80
N PRO A 2 -18.68 -3.13 18.29
CA PRO A 2 -18.93 -2.68 16.91
C PRO A 2 -19.46 -1.23 16.76
N VAL A 3 -19.30 -0.35 17.75
CA VAL A 3 -19.88 1.02 17.72
C VAL A 3 -18.84 2.14 17.64
N ALA A 4 -17.59 1.89 18.01
CA ALA A 4 -16.52 2.88 17.87
C ALA A 4 -16.22 3.27 16.41
N ARG A 5 -16.69 2.47 15.43
CA ARG A 5 -16.43 2.68 14.00
C ARG A 5 -17.32 3.75 13.34
N ARG A 6 -18.22 4.43 14.07
CA ARG A 6 -19.22 5.33 13.49
C ARG A 6 -19.31 6.73 14.08
N VAL A 7 -18.64 7.03 15.20
CA VAL A 7 -18.86 8.30 15.93
C VAL A 7 -17.60 9.15 16.08
N LEU A 8 -16.43 8.63 15.73
CA LEU A 8 -15.26 9.47 15.49
C LEU A 8 -15.10 9.61 13.97
N GLY A 9 -15.01 10.83 13.48
CA GLY A 9 -14.59 11.14 12.11
C GLY A 9 -13.14 10.74 11.88
N GLU A 10 -12.83 9.45 12.01
CA GLU A 10 -11.66 8.78 11.46
C GLU A 10 -11.86 8.70 9.95
N SER A 11 -11.77 9.84 9.27
CA SER A 11 -11.45 9.86 7.85
C SER A 11 -10.04 9.29 7.70
N ASN A 12 -10.01 7.96 7.69
CA ASN A 12 -9.30 6.98 6.88
C ASN A 12 -8.06 7.44 6.10
N ASP A 13 -7.94 8.68 5.68
CA ASP A 13 -6.83 9.26 4.94
C ASP A 13 -5.50 9.15 5.69
N LEU A 14 -5.47 9.45 6.99
CA LEU A 14 -4.24 9.34 7.79
C LEU A 14 -3.81 7.88 7.93
N THR A 15 -4.76 6.98 8.19
CA THR A 15 -4.51 5.55 8.27
C THR A 15 -4.03 5.00 6.92
N LEU A 16 -4.71 5.35 5.82
CA LEU A 16 -4.33 4.96 4.46
C LEU A 16 -2.97 5.51 4.06
N LYS A 17 -2.66 6.75 4.47
CA LYS A 17 -1.35 7.36 4.25
C LYS A 17 -0.26 6.65 5.03
N LEU A 18 -0.51 6.33 6.31
CA LEU A 18 0.42 5.55 7.12
C LEU A 18 0.65 4.15 6.55
N GLN A 19 -0.41 3.45 6.14
CA GLN A 19 -0.30 2.15 5.45
C GLN A 19 0.49 2.25 4.15
N SER A 20 0.22 3.27 3.34
CA SER A 20 0.94 3.50 2.09
C SER A 20 2.42 3.79 2.33
N ILE A 21 2.76 4.55 3.38
CA ILE A 21 4.14 4.85 3.77
C ILE A 21 4.85 3.60 4.32
N TYR A 22 4.17 2.83 5.17
CA TYR A 22 4.71 1.59 5.73
C TYR A 22 5.04 0.58 4.63
N ALA A 23 4.08 0.31 3.74
CA ALA A 23 4.30 -0.56 2.59
C ALA A 23 5.39 0.01 1.66
N ALA A 24 5.47 1.34 1.52
CA ALA A 24 6.55 1.97 0.78
C ALA A 24 7.93 1.79 1.40
N ALA A 25 8.04 1.70 2.72
CA ALA A 25 9.30 1.37 3.38
C ALA A 25 9.70 -0.08 3.04
N LEU A 26 8.77 -1.03 3.15
CA LEU A 26 9.04 -2.46 2.91
C LEU A 26 9.58 -2.75 1.51
N TYR A 27 8.93 -2.27 0.43
CA TYR A 27 9.42 -2.59 -0.93
C TYR A 27 10.69 -1.79 -1.34
N ARG A 28 11.01 -0.70 -0.62
CA ARG A 28 12.20 0.12 -0.87
C ARG A 28 13.41 -0.34 -0.08
N ASP A 29 13.21 -1.09 0.99
CA ASP A 29 14.29 -1.65 1.78
C ASP A 29 15.03 -2.71 0.94
N PRO A 30 16.33 -2.52 0.63
CA PRO A 30 17.11 -3.49 -0.12
C PRO A 30 17.25 -4.82 0.63
N ASP A 31 17.18 -4.80 1.96
CA ASP A 31 17.34 -5.97 2.83
C ASP A 31 16.01 -6.66 3.15
N ALA A 32 14.87 -6.10 2.70
CA ALA A 32 13.58 -6.75 2.88
C ALA A 32 13.58 -8.15 2.25
N THR A 33 12.89 -9.07 2.90
CA THR A 33 12.61 -10.40 2.39
C THR A 33 11.59 -10.35 1.26
N LEU A 34 11.47 -11.46 0.51
CA LEU A 34 10.44 -11.58 -0.53
C LEU A 34 9.02 -11.46 0.06
N ASP A 35 8.82 -12.02 1.25
CA ASP A 35 7.51 -12.01 1.91
C ASP A 35 7.12 -10.62 2.44
N GLU A 36 8.07 -9.83 2.93
CA GLU A 36 7.81 -8.42 3.29
C GLU A 36 7.41 -7.58 2.07
N VAL A 37 7.99 -7.85 0.89
CA VAL A 37 7.56 -7.18 -0.36
C VAL A 37 6.17 -7.64 -0.79
N ARG A 38 5.82 -8.92 -0.59
CA ARG A 38 4.44 -9.41 -0.83
C ARG A 38 3.46 -8.74 0.12
N GLU A 39 3.81 -8.62 1.39
CA GLU A 39 3.01 -7.89 2.39
C GLU A 39 2.80 -6.43 1.97
N ALA A 40 3.84 -5.77 1.45
CA ALA A 40 3.73 -4.43 0.91
C ALA A 40 2.74 -4.33 -0.25
N VAL A 41 2.76 -5.29 -1.18
CA VAL A 41 1.81 -5.33 -2.31
C VAL A 41 0.37 -5.48 -1.79
N THR A 42 0.10 -6.47 -0.95
CA THR A 42 -1.24 -6.72 -0.39
C THR A 42 -1.77 -5.51 0.38
N THR A 43 -0.92 -4.90 1.21
CA THR A 43 -1.28 -3.69 1.98
C THR A 43 -1.65 -2.52 1.06
N LEU A 44 -0.94 -2.35 -0.06
CA LEU A 44 -1.21 -1.30 -1.04
C LEU A 44 -2.46 -1.57 -1.89
N GLU A 45 -2.79 -2.83 -2.15
CA GLU A 45 -4.04 -3.21 -2.84
C GLU A 45 -5.27 -2.88 -1.98
N ASP A 46 -5.24 -3.26 -0.71
CA ASP A 46 -6.30 -2.92 0.25
C ASP A 46 -6.42 -1.40 0.40
N ALA A 47 -5.29 -0.70 0.54
CA ALA A 47 -5.29 0.75 0.66
C ALA A 47 -5.83 1.44 -0.62
N ASP A 48 -5.50 0.96 -1.82
CA ASP A 48 -6.01 1.52 -3.08
C ASP A 48 -7.53 1.35 -3.19
N GLN A 49 -8.04 0.16 -2.87
CA GLN A 49 -9.48 -0.12 -2.91
C GLN A 49 -10.25 0.78 -1.94
N ILE A 50 -9.73 0.95 -0.72
CA ILE A 50 -10.35 1.81 0.29
C ILE A 50 -10.24 3.28 -0.13
N ALA A 51 -9.08 3.74 -0.61
CA ALA A 51 -8.85 5.11 -1.06
C ALA A 51 -9.78 5.48 -2.22
N ARG A 52 -9.91 4.63 -3.24
CA ARG A 52 -10.88 4.84 -4.35
C ARG A 52 -12.31 4.95 -3.86
N ARG A 53 -12.72 4.07 -2.94
CA ARG A 53 -14.09 4.03 -2.43
C ARG A 53 -14.44 5.24 -1.58
N VAL A 54 -13.51 5.72 -0.75
CA VAL A 54 -13.75 6.78 0.24
C VAL A 54 -13.42 8.16 -0.31
N LEU A 55 -12.32 8.29 -1.06
CA LEU A 55 -11.76 9.57 -1.53
C LEU A 55 -12.01 9.81 -3.01
N GLY A 56 -12.28 8.75 -3.78
CA GLY A 56 -12.42 8.80 -5.22
C GLY A 56 -11.09 8.59 -5.96
N GLY A 57 -11.20 8.26 -7.25
CA GLY A 57 -10.04 7.98 -8.11
C GLY A 57 -9.16 9.20 -8.39
N ALA A 58 -9.73 10.40 -8.44
CA ALA A 58 -9.01 11.63 -8.70
C ALA A 58 -8.30 12.21 -7.46
N HIS A 59 -8.48 11.59 -6.29
CA HIS A 59 -7.89 12.09 -5.06
C HIS A 59 -6.36 11.87 -5.05
N PRO A 60 -5.55 12.86 -4.59
CA PRO A 60 -4.11 12.74 -4.58
C PRO A 60 -3.58 11.52 -3.81
N LEU A 61 -4.22 11.15 -2.70
CA LEU A 61 -3.82 9.98 -1.91
C LEU A 61 -4.04 8.69 -2.71
N THR A 62 -5.18 8.56 -3.41
CA THR A 62 -5.45 7.42 -4.28
C THR A 62 -4.38 7.29 -5.36
N SER A 63 -4.06 8.40 -6.05
CA SER A 63 -2.99 8.42 -7.06
C SER A 63 -1.60 8.05 -6.50
N GLN A 64 -1.31 8.46 -5.26
CA GLN A 64 -0.07 8.10 -4.58
C GLN A 64 -0.02 6.60 -4.24
N THR A 65 -1.10 6.04 -3.70
CA THR A 65 -1.21 4.62 -3.38
C THR A 65 -1.10 3.75 -4.64
N GLU A 66 -1.73 4.14 -5.75
CA GLU A 66 -1.56 3.49 -7.05
C GLU A 66 -0.11 3.48 -7.54
N GLN A 67 0.61 4.59 -7.36
CA GLN A 67 2.02 4.68 -7.73
C GLN A 67 2.86 3.73 -6.87
N HIS A 68 2.61 3.69 -5.57
CA HIS A 68 3.28 2.78 -4.67
C HIS A 68 2.99 1.32 -5.03
N LEU A 69 1.73 0.99 -5.36
CA LEU A 69 1.33 -0.35 -5.79
C LEU A 69 2.05 -0.79 -7.08
N ARG A 70 2.21 0.10 -8.05
CA ARG A 70 3.01 -0.19 -9.26
C ARG A 70 4.48 -0.46 -8.91
N LYS A 71 5.06 0.34 -8.02
CA LYS A 71 6.47 0.19 -7.63
C LYS A 71 6.70 -1.08 -6.81
N SER A 72 5.81 -1.41 -5.89
CA SER A 72 5.91 -2.64 -5.09
C SER A 72 5.78 -3.89 -5.96
N ARG A 73 4.86 -3.90 -6.93
CA ARG A 73 4.75 -5.01 -7.91
C ARG A 73 6.00 -5.16 -8.77
N ALA A 74 6.60 -4.06 -9.21
CA ALA A 74 7.86 -4.11 -9.95
C ALA A 74 9.02 -4.64 -9.08
N ALA A 75 9.10 -4.21 -7.82
CA ALA A 75 10.09 -4.70 -6.88
C ALA A 75 9.90 -6.20 -6.57
N LEU A 76 8.65 -6.65 -6.44
CA LEU A 76 8.32 -8.06 -6.25
C LEU A 76 8.80 -8.89 -7.46
N ALA A 77 8.44 -8.48 -8.67
CA ALA A 77 8.83 -9.17 -9.90
C ALA A 77 10.36 -9.27 -10.06
N ALA A 78 11.09 -8.21 -9.72
CA ALA A 78 12.55 -8.18 -9.77
C ALA A 78 13.21 -9.14 -8.76
N ARG A 79 12.55 -9.42 -7.63
CA ARG A 79 13.04 -10.36 -6.61
C ARG A 79 12.66 -11.80 -6.92
N GLU A 80 11.51 -12.02 -7.54
CA GLU A 80 11.06 -13.36 -7.98
C GLU A 80 11.84 -13.87 -9.20
N THR A 81 12.35 -12.97 -10.04
CA THR A 81 13.14 -13.31 -11.22
C THR A 81 14.60 -12.89 -10.99
N PRO A 82 15.45 -13.74 -10.39
CA PRO A 82 16.87 -13.44 -10.31
C PRO A 82 17.45 -13.31 -11.73
N PRO A 83 18.41 -12.40 -11.97
CA PRO A 83 19.05 -12.26 -13.27
C PRO A 83 19.68 -13.60 -13.69
N PRO A 84 19.70 -13.93 -14.99
CA PRO A 84 20.37 -15.14 -15.46
C PRO A 84 21.86 -15.07 -15.09
N THR A 85 22.32 -16.06 -14.31
CA THR A 85 23.74 -16.33 -13.99
C THR A 85 24.58 -16.58 -15.22
#